data_AF-A0A960JTH7-F1
#
_entry.id   AF-A0A960JTH7-F1
#
_cell.length_a   1.000
_cell.length_b   1.000
_cell.length_c   1.000
_cell.angle_alpha   90.00
_cell.angle_beta   90.00
_cell.angle_gamma   90.00
#
_symmetry.space_group_name_H-M   'P 1'
#
loop_
_entity.id
_entity.type
_entity.pdbx_description
1 polymer ?
#
loop_
_entity_poly.entity_id
_entity_poly.type
_entity_poly.pdbx_seq_one_letter_code
_entity_poly.pdbx_strand_id
1 'polypeptide(L)'
;GGGAFSGKDPSKVDRSAAYAGRWVAKNLVAAGAADRAEVQVAYAIGVAEPVSLLVETFGTAKVEEAKIVEAVKQVFDLRPGAIVRDLELRRPIYQKTAAYGHFGRNDPDFTWEHTTRAGDLKSALGL
;
A
#
# COMPACT_ATOMS: atom_id res chain seq x y z
N GLY A 1 -0.72 -1.60 -13.37
CA GLY A 1 -1.89 -0.72 -13.57
C GLY A 1 -1.82 0.10 -14.83
N GLY A 2 -0.72 0.81 -15.11
CA GLY A 2 -0.51 1.58 -16.35
C GLY A 2 -0.46 3.10 -16.17
N GLY A 3 -0.95 3.63 -15.04
CA GLY A 3 -0.87 5.06 -14.72
C GLY A 3 0.56 5.52 -14.36
N ALA A 4 1.01 6.62 -14.96
CA ALA A 4 2.28 7.26 -14.60
C ALA A 4 2.21 7.91 -13.20
N PHE A 5 3.37 8.10 -12.55
CA PHE A 5 3.45 8.76 -11.24
C PHE A 5 3.74 10.27 -11.34
N SER A 6 4.87 10.67 -11.95
CA SER A 6 5.36 12.06 -11.97
C SER A 6 4.37 13.07 -12.56
N GLY A 7 4.35 14.30 -12.02
CA GLY A 7 3.42 15.37 -12.45
C GLY A 7 2.00 15.31 -11.87
N LYS A 8 1.64 14.26 -11.13
CA LYS A 8 0.30 14.10 -10.52
C LYS A 8 0.31 14.46 -9.03
N ASP A 9 -0.65 15.25 -8.56
CA ASP A 9 -0.87 15.45 -7.13
C ASP A 9 -1.47 14.18 -6.47
N PRO A 10 -1.44 14.04 -5.14
CA PRO A 10 -1.79 12.78 -4.49
C PRO A 10 -3.30 12.46 -4.49
N SER A 11 -4.17 13.35 -5.01
CA SER A 11 -5.57 12.97 -5.24
C SER A 11 -5.73 11.98 -6.41
N LYS A 12 -4.68 11.73 -7.19
CA LYS A 12 -4.70 10.87 -8.38
C LYS A 12 -4.29 9.47 -7.95
N VAL A 13 -5.26 8.57 -7.93
CA VAL A 13 -5.09 7.20 -7.43
C VAL A 13 -4.00 6.40 -8.16
N ASP A 14 -3.69 6.75 -9.41
CA ASP A 14 -2.53 6.21 -10.13
C ASP A 14 -1.23 6.30 -9.32
N ARG A 15 -1.03 7.38 -8.56
CA ARG A 15 0.11 7.56 -7.66
C ARG A 15 -0.21 7.08 -6.26
N SER A 16 -1.26 7.64 -5.64
CA SER A 16 -1.50 7.41 -4.21
C SER A 16 -1.87 5.96 -3.90
N ALA A 17 -2.70 5.32 -4.71
CA ALA A 17 -3.04 3.92 -4.51
C ALA A 17 -1.91 2.96 -4.88
N ALA A 18 -1.05 3.31 -5.83
CA ALA A 18 0.17 2.54 -6.10
C ALA A 18 1.15 2.59 -4.92
N TYR A 19 1.31 3.77 -4.29
CA TYR A 19 2.09 3.90 -3.06
C TYR A 19 1.46 3.12 -1.91
N ALA A 20 0.13 3.18 -1.76
CA ALA A 20 -0.59 2.39 -0.76
C ALA A 20 -0.43 0.88 -1.01
N GLY A 21 -0.51 0.40 -2.25
CA GLY A 21 -0.27 -1.00 -2.60
C GLY A 21 1.15 -1.46 -2.22
N ARG A 22 2.16 -0.63 -2.49
CA ARG A 22 3.53 -0.86 -1.99
C ARG A 22 3.57 -0.93 -0.46
N TRP A 23 2.95 0.03 0.21
CA TRP A 23 2.91 0.11 1.66
C TRP A 23 2.28 -1.14 2.28
N VAL A 24 1.12 -1.57 1.77
CA VAL A 24 0.45 -2.81 2.20
C VAL A 24 1.35 -4.02 1.99
N ALA A 25 1.86 -4.23 0.76
CA ALA A 25 2.69 -5.39 0.43
C ALA A 25 3.95 -5.47 1.31
N LYS A 26 4.62 -4.33 1.52
CA LYS A 26 5.82 -4.26 2.36
C LYS A 26 5.51 -4.59 3.83
N ASN A 27 4.38 -4.11 4.35
CA ASN A 27 3.94 -4.39 5.71
C ASN A 27 3.50 -5.85 5.89
N LEU A 28 2.86 -6.47 4.90
CA LEU A 28 2.54 -7.90 4.92
C LEU A 28 3.79 -8.77 5.05
N VAL A 29 4.81 -8.50 4.23
CA VAL A 29 6.08 -9.24 4.29
C VAL A 29 6.80 -8.96 5.62
N ALA A 30 6.86 -7.70 6.07
CA ALA A 30 7.48 -7.35 7.35
C ALA A 30 6.75 -7.94 8.57
N ALA A 31 5.43 -8.15 8.47
CA ALA A 31 4.63 -8.84 9.48
C ALA A 31 4.91 -10.35 9.52
N GLY A 32 5.62 -10.91 8.52
CA GLY A 32 5.82 -12.34 8.39
C GLY A 32 4.58 -13.09 7.88
N ALA A 33 3.61 -12.38 7.29
CA ALA A 33 2.40 -13.00 6.75
C ALA A 33 2.68 -13.82 5.48
N ALA A 34 3.68 -13.42 4.70
CA ALA A 34 4.15 -14.11 3.50
C ALA A 34 5.60 -13.71 3.15
N ASP A 35 6.31 -14.51 2.37
CA ASP A 35 7.66 -14.17 1.90
C ASP A 35 7.64 -13.23 0.67
N ARG A 36 6.55 -13.25 -0.09
CA ARG A 36 6.25 -12.32 -1.19
C ARG A 36 4.76 -12.02 -1.25
N ALA A 37 4.41 -10.81 -1.66
CA ALA A 37 3.03 -10.38 -1.81
C ALA A 37 2.88 -9.43 -3.00
N GLU A 38 1.84 -9.65 -3.79
CA GLU A 38 1.33 -8.69 -4.78
C GLU A 38 -0.03 -8.17 -4.29
N VAL A 39 -0.23 -6.85 -4.38
CA VAL A 39 -1.48 -6.19 -4.00
C VAL A 39 -2.03 -5.45 -5.21
N GLN A 40 -3.27 -5.76 -5.57
CA GLN A 40 -4.00 -5.07 -6.63
C GLN A 40 -5.19 -4.35 -6.03
N VAL A 41 -5.36 -3.09 -6.42
CA VAL A 41 -6.49 -2.24 -6.03
C VAL A 41 -7.05 -1.53 -7.25
N ALA A 42 -8.37 -1.44 -7.36
CA ALA A 42 -9.05 -0.73 -8.43
C ALA A 42 -10.08 0.25 -7.88
N TYR A 43 -10.30 1.35 -8.60
CA TYR A 43 -11.25 2.39 -8.25
C TYR A 43 -12.13 2.74 -9.46
N ALA A 44 -13.38 3.10 -9.19
CA ALA A 44 -14.24 3.78 -10.14
C ALA A 44 -14.17 5.30 -9.91
N ILE A 45 -14.23 6.10 -10.98
CA ILE A 45 -14.21 7.57 -10.87
C ILE A 45 -15.39 8.03 -10.01
N GLY A 46 -15.11 8.86 -9.00
CA GLY A 46 -16.12 9.40 -8.09
C GLY A 46 -16.51 8.49 -6.92
N VAL A 47 -15.97 7.26 -6.84
CA VAL A 47 -16.20 6.33 -5.73
C VAL A 47 -15.01 6.35 -4.79
N ALA A 48 -15.26 6.58 -3.49
CA ALA A 48 -14.19 6.64 -2.49
C ALA A 48 -13.62 5.26 -2.16
N GLU A 49 -14.49 4.26 -1.97
CA GLU A 49 -14.06 2.89 -1.69
C GLU A 49 -13.47 2.23 -2.94
N PRO A 50 -12.42 1.41 -2.79
CA PRO A 50 -11.96 0.55 -3.88
C PRO A 50 -13.09 -0.38 -4.36
N VAL A 51 -13.22 -0.54 -5.67
CA VAL A 51 -14.15 -1.51 -6.24
C VAL A 51 -13.59 -2.95 -6.18
N SER A 52 -12.27 -3.09 -6.04
CA SER A 52 -11.63 -4.37 -5.76
C SER A 52 -10.34 -4.19 -4.96
N LEU A 53 -10.04 -5.20 -4.14
CA LEU A 53 -8.78 -5.42 -3.44
C LEU A 53 -8.43 -6.90 -3.56
N LEU A 54 -7.28 -7.21 -4.14
CA LEU A 54 -6.74 -8.56 -4.25
C LEU A 54 -5.34 -8.62 -3.65
N VAL A 55 -5.03 -9.74 -3.01
CA VAL A 55 -3.70 -10.04 -2.48
C VAL A 55 -3.31 -11.44 -2.95
N GLU A 56 -2.16 -11.54 -3.61
CA GLU A 56 -1.58 -12.80 -4.09
C GLU A 56 -0.25 -13.03 -3.35
N THR A 57 -0.08 -14.21 -2.76
CA THR A 57 1.13 -14.54 -1.97
C THR A 57 2.06 -15.52 -2.66
N PHE A 58 1.66 -16.02 -3.83
CA PHE A 58 2.40 -16.95 -4.67
C PHE A 58 2.80 -18.22 -3.90
N GLY A 59 1.89 -18.73 -3.05
CA GLY A 59 2.11 -19.91 -2.22
C GLY A 59 3.10 -19.72 -1.07
N THR A 60 3.43 -18.49 -0.70
CA THR A 60 4.37 -18.20 0.41
C THR A 60 3.69 -17.73 1.69
N ALA A 61 2.36 -17.68 1.72
CA ALA A 61 1.61 -17.34 2.91
C ALA A 61 1.96 -18.26 4.10
N LYS A 62 2.08 -17.65 5.29
CA LYS A 62 2.27 -18.35 6.57
C LYS A 62 0.95 -18.53 7.33
N VAL A 63 -0.12 -17.95 6.81
CA VAL A 63 -1.50 -18.02 7.32
C VAL A 63 -2.46 -18.21 6.14
N GLU A 64 -3.74 -18.46 6.44
CA GLU A 64 -4.77 -18.58 5.42
C GLU A 64 -4.92 -17.29 4.58
N GLU A 65 -4.85 -17.39 3.25
CA GLU A 65 -4.88 -16.23 2.36
C GLU A 65 -6.15 -15.37 2.49
N ALA A 66 -7.30 -16.01 2.75
CA ALA A 66 -8.55 -15.31 3.01
C ALA A 66 -8.44 -14.36 4.22
N LYS A 67 -7.71 -14.75 5.27
CA LYS A 67 -7.46 -13.90 6.44
C LYS A 67 -6.53 -12.74 6.13
N ILE A 68 -5.60 -12.91 5.20
CA ILE A 68 -4.69 -11.84 4.76
C ILE A 68 -5.50 -10.69 4.16
N VAL A 69 -6.42 -10.99 3.24
CA VAL A 69 -7.25 -9.97 2.60
C VAL A 69 -8.11 -9.22 3.63
N GLU A 70 -8.72 -9.95 4.56
CA GLU A 70 -9.54 -9.33 5.63
C GLU A 70 -8.70 -8.48 6.59
N ALA A 71 -7.52 -8.95 6.99
CA ALA A 71 -6.60 -8.16 7.81
C ALA A 71 -6.17 -6.87 7.09
N VAL A 72 -5.91 -6.92 5.78
CA VAL A 72 -5.60 -5.70 5.02
C VAL A 72 -6.77 -4.71 5.05
N LYS A 73 -8.01 -5.16 4.84
CA LYS A 73 -9.20 -4.28 4.91
C LYS A 73 -9.40 -3.66 6.29
N GLN A 74 -9.04 -4.39 7.35
CA GLN A 74 -9.15 -3.91 8.73
C GLN A 74 -8.07 -2.89 9.09
N VAL A 75 -6.83 -3.12 8.65
CA VAL A 75 -5.67 -2.31 9.06
C VAL A 75 -5.46 -1.09 8.16
N PHE A 76 -5.86 -1.17 6.89
CA PHE A 76 -5.59 -0.13 5.89
C PHE A 76 -6.88 0.47 5.34
N ASP A 77 -7.08 1.77 5.59
CA ASP A 77 -8.11 2.57 4.94
C ASP A 77 -7.64 3.01 3.55
N LEU A 78 -8.06 2.28 2.52
CA LEU A 78 -7.63 2.48 1.14
C LEU A 78 -8.48 3.50 0.37
N ARG A 79 -9.31 4.30 1.04
CA ARG A 79 -9.97 5.43 0.37
C ARG A 79 -8.93 6.51 0.01
N PRO A 80 -9.04 7.20 -1.13
CA PRO A 80 -8.04 8.18 -1.57
C PRO A 80 -7.71 9.24 -0.50
N GLY A 81 -8.71 9.78 0.18
CA GLY A 81 -8.50 10.77 1.25
C GLY A 81 -7.74 10.22 2.46
N ALA A 82 -8.00 8.96 2.84
CA ALA A 82 -7.32 8.30 3.94
C ALA A 82 -5.88 7.95 3.59
N ILE A 83 -5.62 7.46 2.37
CA ILE A 83 -4.26 7.24 1.86
C ILE A 83 -3.44 8.53 1.94
N VAL A 84 -4.01 9.65 1.49
CA VAL A 84 -3.32 10.95 1.53
C VAL A 84 -3.00 11.40 2.95
N ARG A 85 -3.92 11.15 3.90
CA ARG A 85 -3.75 11.47 5.32
C ARG A 85 -2.68 10.57 5.95
N ASP A 86 -2.83 9.26 5.85
CA ASP A 86 -2.03 8.27 6.58
C ASP A 86 -0.60 8.15 6.07
N LEU A 87 -0.37 8.44 4.78
CA LEU A 87 0.96 8.54 4.19
C LEU A 87 1.48 10.00 4.15
N GLU A 88 0.74 10.95 4.71
CA GLU A 88 1.13 12.37 4.78
C GLU A 88 1.54 12.95 3.42
N LEU A 89 0.75 12.72 2.38
CA LEU A 89 1.15 12.99 0.99
C LEU A 89 1.04 14.47 0.59
N ARG A 90 0.41 15.33 1.38
CA ARG A 90 0.30 16.77 1.10
C ARG A 90 1.55 17.55 1.51
N ARG A 91 2.70 17.14 0.97
CA ARG A 91 4.03 17.71 1.22
C ARG A 91 4.85 17.77 -0.06
N PRO A 92 5.85 18.68 -0.18
CA PRO A 92 6.70 18.79 -1.37
C PRO A 92 7.79 17.71 -1.43
N ILE A 93 7.41 16.43 -1.45
CA ILE A 93 8.33 15.28 -1.28
C ILE A 93 8.68 14.53 -2.59
N TYR A 94 8.06 14.90 -3.71
CA TYR A 94 8.02 14.04 -4.90
C TYR A 94 9.19 14.18 -5.87
N GLN A 95 9.94 15.28 -5.84
CA GLN A 95 11.02 15.47 -6.81
C GLN A 95 12.09 14.37 -6.68
N LYS A 96 12.36 13.93 -5.44
CA LYS A 96 13.31 12.85 -5.14
C LYS A 96 12.90 11.49 -5.72
N THR A 97 11.60 11.27 -6.01
CA THR A 97 11.10 10.00 -6.53
C THR A 97 11.21 9.90 -8.06
N ALA A 98 11.39 11.03 -8.75
CA ALA A 98 11.35 11.10 -10.22
C ALA A 98 12.53 10.42 -10.92
N ALA A 99 13.58 10.06 -10.17
CA ALA A 99 14.71 9.27 -10.64
C ALA A 99 15.05 8.18 -9.62
N TYR A 100 15.69 7.11 -10.10
CA TYR A 100 16.15 5.97 -9.28
C TYR A 100 15.04 5.17 -8.58
N GLY A 101 13.80 5.30 -9.06
CA GLY A 101 12.66 4.53 -8.58
C GLY A 101 11.94 5.16 -7.39
N HIS A 102 10.63 4.88 -7.33
CA HIS A 102 9.73 5.33 -6.27
C HIS A 102 9.73 4.40 -5.04
N PHE A 103 10.19 3.16 -5.21
CA PHE A 103 10.09 2.09 -4.20
C PHE A 103 11.46 1.51 -3.86
N GLY A 104 11.57 0.92 -2.67
CA GLY A 104 12.77 0.22 -2.20
C GLY A 104 13.88 1.12 -1.66
N ARG A 105 13.62 2.42 -1.52
CA ARG A 105 14.58 3.41 -1.01
C ARG A 105 14.22 3.84 0.41
N ASN A 106 15.23 3.91 1.28
CA ASN A 106 15.05 4.38 2.65
C ASN A 106 15.28 5.90 2.72
N ASP A 107 14.24 6.67 2.40
CA ASP A 107 14.20 8.14 2.57
C ASP A 107 13.07 8.47 3.57
N PRO A 108 13.30 9.33 4.57
CA PRO A 108 12.28 9.69 5.56
C PRO A 108 10.98 10.25 4.96
N ASP A 109 11.04 10.82 3.75
CA ASP A 109 9.86 11.35 3.07
C ASP A 109 9.00 10.25 2.43
N PHE A 110 9.55 9.06 2.18
CA PHE A 110 8.88 7.96 1.50
C PHE A 110 8.11 7.11 2.50
N THR A 111 7.08 7.69 3.09
CA THR A 111 6.23 7.08 4.13
C THR A 111 5.62 5.74 3.71
N TRP A 112 5.41 5.50 2.42
CA TRP A 112 4.96 4.20 1.87
C TRP A 112 6.01 3.08 1.97
N GLU A 113 7.27 3.41 2.26
CA GLU A 113 8.32 2.44 2.56
C GLU A 113 8.40 2.10 4.05
N HIS A 114 7.63 2.75 4.92
CA HIS A 114 7.64 2.44 6.34
C HIS A 114 6.81 1.19 6.65
N THR A 115 7.30 0.36 7.57
CA THR A 115 6.61 -0.86 8.02
C THR A 115 5.82 -0.62 9.32
N THR A 116 5.20 0.56 9.44
CA THR A 116 4.51 1.01 10.66
C THR A 116 3.26 0.20 10.99
N ARG A 117 2.66 -0.49 10.01
CA ARG A 117 1.45 -1.32 10.15
C ARG A 117 1.74 -2.81 10.29
N ALA A 118 3.02 -3.21 10.28
CA ALA A 118 3.39 -4.62 10.41
C ALA A 118 2.95 -5.20 11.76
N GLY A 119 2.99 -4.41 12.84
CA GLY A 119 2.49 -4.81 14.16
C GLY A 119 0.98 -5.06 14.15
N ASP A 120 0.21 -4.11 13.61
CA ASP A 120 -1.25 -4.21 13.48
C ASP A 120 -1.65 -5.47 12.67
N LEU A 121 -0.94 -5.74 11.58
CA LEU A 121 -1.14 -6.96 10.77
C LEU A 121 -0.81 -8.24 11.54
N LYS A 122 0.30 -8.28 12.29
CA LYS A 122 0.62 -9.44 13.13
C LYS A 122 -0.50 -9.73 14.12
N SER A 123 -0.97 -8.70 14.82
CA SER A 123 -2.08 -8.83 15.76
C SER A 123 -3.36 -9.31 15.09
N ALA A 124 -3.73 -8.75 13.93
CA ALA A 124 -4.92 -9.14 13.18
C ALA A 124 -4.86 -10.59 12.65
N LEU A 125 -3.66 -11.09 12.34
CA LEU A 125 -3.44 -12.43 11.81
C LEU A 125 -3.10 -13.49 12.87
N GLY A 126 -2.86 -13.07 14.12
CA GLY A 126 -2.43 -13.96 15.20
C GLY A 126 -1.00 -14.48 15.04
N LEU A 127 -0.09 -13.64 14.51
CA LEU A 127 1.34 -13.91 14.28
C LEU A 127 2.24 -13.29 15.35
#